data_AF-A0A2G5U2A4-F1
#
_entry.id   AF-A0A2G5U2A4-F1
#
_cell.length_a   1.000
_cell.length_b   1.000
_cell.length_c   1.000
_cell.angle_alpha   90.00
_cell.angle_beta   90.00
_cell.angle_gamma   90.00
#
_symmetry.space_group_name_H-M   'P 1'
#
loop_
_entity.id
_entity.type
_entity.pdbx_description
1 polymer ?
#
loop_
_entity_poly.entity_id
_entity_poly.type
_entity_poly.pdbx_seq_one_letter_code
_entity_poly.pdbx_strand_id
1 'polypeptide(L)'
;MKKLIKSSQKKRLKNINSIVYVTDAKNFFSAYIPSQPNGDILMRLEEFRETERPDFQLNVSGKIIDFRLFTRERNKEFWLPETGFHPYPVACVHKSEKESILESVHNYFLDFFGHSVKYYWKADFFEDVHYYVPTQLRKVSYCMSTYVESDFTNMENLENFFSSSPVLKSVQLFTSNSEISFNPESKFYQAESIETRQVTNTFPDILSHFQGKHAFMICKKCEIPALIGFVKRWKSGEAFGKLKYLKVTVIFHNFNGIIHNIIGVKYIDAKKQPLRN
;
A
#
# COMPACT_ATOMS: atom_id res chain seq x y z
N MET A 1 -31.97 -8.70 8.34
CA MET A 1 -31.12 -7.50 8.50
C MET A 1 -30.39 -7.06 7.21
N LYS A 2 -29.56 -7.90 6.56
CA LYS A 2 -28.79 -7.51 5.34
C LYS A 2 -29.63 -6.83 4.25
N LYS A 3 -30.79 -7.38 3.89
CA LYS A 3 -31.70 -6.80 2.88
C LYS A 3 -32.16 -5.39 3.24
N LEU A 4 -32.51 -5.15 4.51
CA LEU A 4 -32.96 -3.85 5.01
C LEU A 4 -31.85 -2.79 4.94
N ILE A 5 -30.62 -3.16 5.31
CA ILE A 5 -29.46 -2.26 5.20
C ILE A 5 -29.18 -1.95 3.72
N LYS A 6 -29.18 -2.98 2.86
CA LYS A 6 -28.97 -2.79 1.41
C LYS A 6 -30.02 -1.88 0.77
N SER A 7 -31.28 -1.97 1.19
CA SER A 7 -32.35 -1.11 0.68
C SER A 7 -32.25 0.32 1.22
N SER A 8 -31.97 0.51 2.51
CA SER A 8 -31.93 1.85 3.12
C SER A 8 -30.67 2.63 2.78
N GLN A 9 -29.53 1.95 2.55
CA GLN A 9 -28.23 2.56 2.27
C GLN A 9 -27.78 2.41 0.81
N LYS A 10 -28.71 2.15 -0.12
CA LYS A 10 -28.40 1.83 -1.53
C LYS A 10 -27.48 2.85 -2.20
N LYS A 11 -27.70 4.15 -2.00
CA LYS A 11 -26.86 5.22 -2.57
C LYS A 11 -25.44 5.20 -1.99
N ARG A 12 -25.32 5.06 -0.66
CA ARG A 12 -24.02 4.98 0.02
C ARG A 12 -23.24 3.75 -0.42
N LEU A 13 -23.88 2.58 -0.45
CA LEU A 13 -23.24 1.33 -0.85
C LEU A 13 -22.73 1.36 -2.30
N LYS A 14 -23.46 2.00 -3.22
CA LYS A 14 -23.02 2.17 -4.61
C LYS A 14 -21.76 3.04 -4.75
N ASN A 15 -21.48 3.92 -3.80
CA ASN A 15 -20.32 4.80 -3.82
C ASN A 15 -19.08 4.16 -3.17
N ILE A 16 -19.22 3.00 -2.54
CA ILE A 16 -18.10 2.28 -1.93
C ILE A 16 -17.37 1.52 -3.02
N ASN A 17 -16.20 2.02 -3.39
CA ASN A 17 -15.36 1.43 -4.43
C ASN A 17 -14.27 0.52 -3.86
N SER A 18 -13.95 0.69 -2.58
CA SER A 18 -12.90 -0.08 -1.92
C SER A 18 -13.11 -0.24 -0.43
N ILE A 19 -12.56 -1.34 0.10
CA ILE A 19 -12.39 -1.61 1.52
C ILE A 19 -10.92 -1.87 1.77
N VAL A 20 -10.37 -1.25 2.81
CA VAL A 20 -8.96 -1.38 3.18
C VAL A 20 -8.87 -2.07 4.53
N TYR A 21 -7.99 -3.04 4.57
CA TYR A 21 -7.51 -3.72 5.76
C TYR A 21 -6.16 -3.13 6.15
N VAL A 22 -5.97 -2.84 7.43
CA VAL A 22 -4.68 -2.38 7.95
C VAL A 22 -4.40 -3.09 9.27
N THR A 23 -3.12 -3.38 9.50
CA THR A 23 -2.62 -3.81 10.82
C THR A 23 -1.75 -2.69 11.35
N ASP A 24 -2.04 -2.21 12.56
CA ASP A 24 -1.21 -1.18 13.20
C ASP A 24 0.00 -1.81 13.94
N ALA A 25 0.86 -0.95 14.49
CA ALA A 25 2.05 -1.36 15.23
C ALA A 25 1.74 -2.24 16.46
N LYS A 26 0.52 -2.19 16.99
CA LYS A 26 0.06 -3.03 18.10
C LYS A 26 -0.58 -4.33 17.63
N ASN A 27 -0.46 -4.64 16.33
CA ASN A 27 -1.08 -5.78 15.67
C ASN A 27 -2.62 -5.77 15.71
N PHE A 28 -3.24 -4.61 15.99
CA PHE A 28 -4.68 -4.45 15.85
C PHE A 28 -5.03 -4.38 14.38
N PHE A 29 -5.99 -5.19 13.99
CA PHE A 29 -6.50 -5.18 12.64
C PHE A 29 -7.70 -4.23 12.57
N SER A 30 -7.75 -3.43 11.52
CA SER A 30 -8.88 -2.54 11.23
C SER A 30 -9.31 -2.73 9.78
N ALA A 31 -10.63 -2.78 9.56
CA ALA A 31 -11.21 -2.68 8.23
C ALA A 31 -11.99 -1.38 8.12
N TYR A 32 -11.79 -0.64 7.03
CA TYR A 32 -12.43 0.64 6.82
C TYR A 32 -12.72 0.92 5.34
N ILE A 33 -13.65 1.84 5.08
CA ILE A 33 -13.90 2.41 3.76
C ILE A 33 -13.08 3.69 3.65
N PRO A 34 -12.20 3.82 2.65
CA PRO A 34 -11.49 5.07 2.40
C PRO A 34 -12.46 6.21 2.06
N SER A 35 -12.45 7.26 2.86
CA SER A 35 -13.15 8.52 2.63
C SER A 35 -12.26 9.67 3.08
N GLN A 36 -12.43 10.84 2.46
CA GLN A 36 -11.76 12.07 2.86
C GLN A 36 -12.69 12.87 3.78
N PRO A 37 -12.21 13.48 4.87
CA PRO A 37 -10.81 13.53 5.35
C PRO A 37 -10.38 12.28 6.15
N ASN A 38 -11.33 11.52 6.70
CA ASN A 38 -11.10 10.32 7.51
C ASN A 38 -11.87 9.13 6.94
N GLY A 39 -11.30 7.93 7.04
CA GLY A 39 -11.96 6.69 6.61
C GLY A 39 -13.08 6.26 7.57
N ASP A 40 -14.15 5.69 7.01
CA ASP A 40 -15.24 5.09 7.81
C ASP A 40 -14.79 3.71 8.33
N ILE A 41 -14.49 3.62 9.62
CA ILE A 41 -14.15 2.34 10.26
C ILE A 41 -15.38 1.42 10.22
N LEU A 42 -15.22 0.27 9.57
CA LEU A 42 -16.24 -0.78 9.54
C LEU A 42 -16.15 -1.63 10.80
N MET A 43 -14.94 -2.01 11.19
CA MET A 43 -14.68 -2.79 12.40
C MET A 43 -13.21 -2.82 12.76
N ARG A 44 -12.92 -3.23 14.00
CA ARG A 44 -11.58 -3.65 14.45
C ARG A 44 -11.59 -5.07 14.98
N LEU A 45 -10.43 -5.70 15.02
CA LEU A 45 -10.15 -6.94 15.73
C LEU A 45 -9.13 -6.64 16.81
N GLU A 46 -9.46 -6.98 18.04
CA GLU A 46 -8.58 -6.80 19.20
C GLU A 46 -8.44 -8.14 19.93
N GLU A 47 -7.23 -8.39 20.44
CA GLU A 47 -6.98 -9.58 21.27
C GLU A 47 -7.76 -9.46 22.57
N PHE A 48 -8.61 -10.44 22.83
CA PHE A 48 -9.53 -10.41 23.95
C PHE A 48 -8.89 -10.98 25.20
N ARG A 49 -8.99 -10.25 26.31
CA ARG A 49 -8.61 -10.78 27.64
C ARG A 49 -9.83 -11.46 28.24
N GLU A 50 -9.64 -12.64 28.84
CA GLU A 50 -10.74 -13.45 29.44
C GLU A 50 -11.58 -12.69 30.49
N THR A 51 -11.06 -11.61 31.05
CA THR A 51 -11.75 -10.77 32.04
C THR A 51 -12.74 -9.78 31.44
N GLU A 52 -12.69 -9.56 30.12
CA GLU A 52 -13.61 -8.66 29.43
C GLU A 52 -14.92 -9.38 29.10
N ARG A 53 -16.04 -8.65 29.05
CA ARG A 53 -17.34 -9.22 28.63
C ARG A 53 -17.74 -8.68 27.26
N PRO A 54 -18.19 -9.54 26.33
CA PRO A 54 -18.71 -9.08 25.04
C PRO A 54 -20.06 -8.39 25.20
N ASP A 55 -20.36 -7.43 24.33
CA ASP A 55 -21.64 -6.71 24.34
C ASP A 55 -22.71 -7.48 23.54
N PHE A 56 -22.31 -8.18 22.46
CA PHE A 56 -23.19 -9.02 21.66
C PHE A 56 -22.41 -10.04 20.82
N GLN A 57 -23.12 -11.06 20.28
CA GLN A 57 -22.56 -12.07 19.38
C GLN A 57 -23.19 -11.98 17.99
N LEU A 58 -22.41 -12.22 16.94
CA LEU A 58 -22.92 -12.34 15.58
C LEU A 58 -22.37 -13.59 14.88
N ASN A 59 -23.22 -14.22 14.07
CA ASN A 59 -22.77 -15.18 13.07
C ASN A 59 -22.25 -14.43 11.83
N VAL A 60 -20.95 -14.47 11.63
CA VAL A 60 -20.25 -13.91 10.48
C VAL A 60 -19.80 -15.09 9.62
N SER A 61 -20.41 -15.27 8.46
CA SER A 61 -20.05 -16.33 7.49
C SER A 61 -19.91 -17.73 8.09
N GLY A 62 -20.79 -18.11 9.04
CA GLY A 62 -20.77 -19.42 9.70
C GLY A 62 -19.98 -19.47 11.00
N LYS A 63 -19.22 -18.42 11.35
CA LYS A 63 -18.46 -18.33 12.61
C LYS A 63 -19.16 -17.40 13.58
N ILE A 64 -19.39 -17.87 14.81
CA ILE A 64 -19.87 -17.01 15.91
C ILE A 64 -18.70 -16.19 16.42
N ILE A 65 -18.86 -14.87 16.45
CA ILE A 65 -17.84 -13.94 16.91
C ILE A 65 -18.46 -13.03 17.97
N ASP A 66 -17.74 -12.88 19.07
CA ASP A 66 -18.02 -11.93 20.13
C ASP A 66 -17.63 -10.52 19.71
N PHE A 67 -18.51 -9.56 19.95
CA PHE A 67 -18.28 -8.16 19.63
C PHE A 67 -18.48 -7.27 20.84
N ARG A 68 -17.66 -6.23 20.91
CA ARG A 68 -17.87 -5.06 21.74
C ARG A 68 -18.23 -3.87 20.88
N LEU A 69 -19.05 -2.97 21.38
CA LEU A 69 -19.27 -1.68 20.75
C LEU A 69 -18.24 -0.70 21.31
N PHE A 70 -17.37 -0.20 20.46
CA PHE A 70 -16.44 0.86 20.86
C PHE A 70 -17.22 2.17 20.97
N THR A 71 -17.55 2.57 22.20
CA THR A 71 -18.30 3.80 22.50
C THR A 71 -17.38 4.93 22.94
N ARG A 72 -17.95 6.14 22.96
CA ARG A 72 -17.28 7.37 23.41
C ARG A 72 -16.74 7.28 24.85
N GLU A 73 -17.35 6.51 25.75
CA GLU A 73 -16.88 6.40 27.15
C GLU A 73 -15.58 5.60 27.30
N ARG A 74 -15.32 4.60 26.44
CA ARG A 74 -14.09 3.79 26.48
C ARG A 74 -12.87 4.51 25.87
N ASN A 75 -13.03 5.78 25.51
CA ASN A 75 -12.11 6.54 24.64
C ASN A 75 -11.41 7.71 25.34
N LYS A 76 -11.56 7.88 26.66
CA LYS A 76 -10.89 8.95 27.43
C LYS A 76 -9.36 8.90 27.34
N GLU A 77 -8.77 7.79 26.90
CA GLU A 77 -7.32 7.64 26.70
C GLU A 77 -6.76 8.30 25.42
N PHE A 78 -7.57 8.57 24.39
CA PHE A 78 -7.05 8.89 23.04
C PHE A 78 -7.15 10.35 22.60
N TRP A 79 -7.66 11.27 23.45
CA TRP A 79 -7.64 12.74 23.24
C TRP A 79 -8.01 13.25 21.84
N LEU A 80 -8.99 12.63 21.17
CA LEU A 80 -9.47 13.05 19.85
C LEU A 80 -10.73 13.96 19.97
N PRO A 81 -10.93 14.92 19.05
CA PRO A 81 -12.03 15.89 19.12
C PRO A 81 -13.42 15.22 19.07
N GLU A 82 -14.32 15.69 19.93
CA GLU A 82 -15.60 15.02 20.26
C GLU A 82 -16.56 14.83 19.08
N THR A 83 -16.39 15.60 17.99
CA THR A 83 -17.33 15.69 16.88
C THR A 83 -17.05 14.73 15.72
N GLY A 84 -15.97 13.94 15.79
CA GLY A 84 -15.51 13.08 14.70
C GLY A 84 -15.76 11.58 14.87
N PHE A 85 -16.47 11.15 15.91
CA PHE A 85 -16.57 9.73 16.25
C PHE A 85 -17.91 9.09 15.91
N HIS A 86 -17.84 7.99 15.15
CA HIS A 86 -18.93 7.05 15.00
C HIS A 86 -18.57 5.75 15.73
N PRO A 87 -19.47 5.20 16.57
CA PRO A 87 -19.22 3.93 17.23
C PRO A 87 -19.04 2.83 16.18
N TYR A 88 -18.07 1.95 16.41
CA TYR A 88 -17.79 0.82 15.53
C TYR A 88 -17.68 -0.48 16.33
N PRO A 89 -18.02 -1.62 15.73
CA PRO A 89 -17.85 -2.91 16.37
C PRO A 89 -16.37 -3.31 16.44
N VAL A 90 -15.99 -3.90 17.57
CA VAL A 90 -14.69 -4.51 17.82
C VAL A 90 -14.92 -5.99 18.02
N ALA A 91 -14.41 -6.82 17.10
CA ALA A 91 -14.41 -8.26 17.26
C ALA A 91 -13.39 -8.65 18.33
N CYS A 92 -13.85 -9.42 19.30
CA CYS A 92 -13.03 -10.05 20.32
C CYS A 92 -12.37 -11.28 19.71
N VAL A 93 -11.04 -11.32 19.66
CA VAL A 93 -10.30 -12.36 18.95
C VAL A 93 -9.36 -13.07 19.91
N HIS A 94 -9.43 -14.40 19.97
CA HIS A 94 -8.35 -15.20 20.54
C HIS A 94 -7.20 -15.32 19.53
N LYS A 95 -5.95 -15.25 19.99
CA LYS A 95 -4.77 -15.21 19.11
C LYS A 95 -4.72 -16.37 18.11
N SER A 96 -5.08 -17.58 18.54
CA SER A 96 -5.10 -18.77 17.68
C SER A 96 -6.19 -18.75 16.61
N GLU A 97 -7.23 -17.91 16.76
CA GLU A 97 -8.36 -17.86 15.84
C GLU A 97 -8.30 -16.68 14.86
N LYS A 98 -7.31 -15.80 15.01
CA LYS A 98 -7.18 -14.53 14.26
C LYS A 98 -7.35 -14.71 12.76
N GLU A 99 -6.68 -15.69 12.15
CA GLU A 99 -6.75 -15.94 10.71
C GLU A 99 -8.16 -16.37 10.28
N SER A 100 -8.76 -17.32 11.00
CA SER A 100 -10.09 -17.84 10.69
C SER A 100 -11.20 -16.79 10.84
N ILE A 101 -11.07 -15.91 11.84
CA ILE A 101 -12.00 -14.79 12.05
C ILE A 101 -11.85 -13.78 10.90
N LEU A 102 -10.62 -13.47 10.53
CA LEU A 102 -10.32 -12.55 9.43
C LEU A 102 -10.87 -13.06 8.09
N GLU A 103 -10.71 -14.35 7.81
CA GLU A 103 -11.28 -14.99 6.61
C GLU A 103 -12.82 -14.91 6.63
N SER A 104 -13.44 -15.25 7.75
CA SER A 104 -14.90 -15.18 7.93
C SER A 104 -15.44 -13.76 7.68
N VAL A 105 -14.79 -12.74 8.26
CA VAL A 105 -15.11 -11.32 8.07
C VAL A 105 -14.95 -10.91 6.61
N HIS A 106 -13.85 -11.31 5.97
CA HIS A 106 -13.61 -11.01 4.58
C HIS A 106 -14.67 -11.64 3.66
N ASN A 107 -15.02 -12.91 3.88
CA ASN A 107 -16.10 -13.60 3.17
C ASN A 107 -17.45 -12.90 3.37
N TYR A 108 -17.71 -12.38 4.58
CA TYR A 108 -18.92 -11.61 4.85
C TYR A 108 -18.94 -10.31 4.05
N PHE A 109 -17.80 -9.61 3.96
CA PHE A 109 -17.70 -8.39 3.15
C PHE A 109 -17.83 -8.67 1.66
N LEU A 110 -17.32 -9.80 1.15
CA LEU A 110 -17.53 -10.21 -0.24
C LEU A 110 -19.02 -10.43 -0.55
N ASP A 111 -19.75 -11.13 0.32
CA ASP A 111 -21.20 -11.32 0.16
C ASP A 111 -22.00 -10.01 0.32
N PHE A 112 -21.57 -9.16 1.24
CA PHE A 112 -22.30 -7.94 1.55
C PHE A 112 -22.07 -6.84 0.51
N PHE A 113 -20.81 -6.48 0.24
CA PHE A 113 -20.45 -5.39 -0.67
C PHE A 113 -20.32 -5.84 -2.14
N GLY A 114 -20.07 -7.13 -2.37
CA GLY A 114 -19.99 -7.70 -3.71
C GLY A 114 -18.59 -7.67 -4.32
N HIS A 115 -18.41 -8.44 -5.39
CA HIS A 115 -17.12 -8.64 -6.04
C HIS A 115 -16.61 -7.46 -6.87
N SER A 116 -17.42 -6.43 -7.10
CA SER A 116 -17.01 -5.21 -7.79
C SER A 116 -16.20 -4.26 -6.90
N VAL A 117 -16.34 -4.38 -5.58
CA VAL A 117 -15.56 -3.61 -4.61
C VAL A 117 -14.13 -4.13 -4.59
N LYS A 118 -13.16 -3.22 -4.56
CA LYS A 118 -11.74 -3.57 -4.48
C LYS A 118 -11.34 -3.76 -3.02
N TYR A 119 -10.66 -4.84 -2.72
CA TYR A 119 -10.17 -5.11 -1.37
C TYR A 119 -8.66 -4.95 -1.34
N TYR A 120 -8.17 -4.15 -0.39
CA TYR A 120 -6.75 -3.91 -0.23
C TYR A 120 -6.30 -4.30 1.17
N TRP A 121 -5.13 -4.92 1.26
CA TRP A 121 -4.40 -5.04 2.50
C TRP A 121 -3.25 -4.05 2.50
N LYS A 122 -3.19 -3.17 3.49
CA LYS A 122 -2.11 -2.20 3.66
C LYS A 122 -1.26 -2.61 4.86
N ALA A 123 0.00 -2.91 4.61
CA ALA A 123 1.02 -3.05 5.64
C ALA A 123 1.85 -1.76 5.67
N ASP A 124 1.89 -1.09 6.82
CA ASP A 124 2.79 0.03 7.05
C ASP A 124 3.92 -0.47 7.97
N PHE A 125 5.08 -0.74 7.37
CA PHE A 125 6.24 -1.31 8.06
C PHE A 125 7.05 -0.20 8.74
N PHE A 126 7.07 -0.27 10.06
CA PHE A 126 7.76 0.58 11.03
C PHE A 126 8.53 -0.37 11.98
N GLU A 127 9.56 0.14 12.63
CA GLU A 127 10.53 -0.67 13.39
C GLU A 127 9.89 -1.57 14.45
N ASP A 128 10.55 -2.69 14.74
CA ASP A 128 10.28 -3.63 15.86
C ASP A 128 8.93 -4.37 15.88
N VAL A 129 8.14 -4.29 14.80
CA VAL A 129 6.85 -4.99 14.73
C VAL A 129 6.92 -6.19 13.80
N HIS A 130 6.58 -7.37 14.30
CA HIS A 130 6.29 -8.51 13.44
C HIS A 130 4.99 -8.26 12.67
N TYR A 131 5.12 -8.00 11.37
CA TYR A 131 3.99 -7.76 10.49
C TYR A 131 3.34 -9.06 10.07
N TYR A 132 2.10 -9.26 10.53
CA TYR A 132 1.26 -10.33 10.04
C TYR A 132 0.59 -9.93 8.72
N VAL A 133 0.84 -10.70 7.66
CA VAL A 133 0.11 -10.59 6.39
C VAL A 133 -0.65 -11.89 6.15
N PRO A 134 -1.99 -11.89 6.13
CA PRO A 134 -2.75 -13.08 5.83
C PRO A 134 -2.50 -13.48 4.38
N THR A 135 -2.15 -14.73 4.12
CA THR A 135 -1.78 -15.18 2.78
C THR A 135 -2.97 -15.70 1.95
N GLN A 136 -4.15 -15.86 2.55
CA GLN A 136 -5.25 -16.64 1.96
C GLN A 136 -6.52 -15.83 1.64
N LEU A 137 -6.50 -14.49 1.74
CA LEU A 137 -7.70 -13.68 1.48
C LEU A 137 -7.95 -13.53 -0.03
N ARG A 138 -9.11 -14.03 -0.48
CA ARG A 138 -9.50 -14.07 -1.89
C ARG A 138 -9.73 -12.67 -2.45
N LYS A 139 -9.22 -12.37 -3.64
CA LYS A 139 -9.42 -11.06 -4.32
C LYS A 139 -8.93 -9.85 -3.49
N VAL A 140 -8.01 -10.06 -2.56
CA VAL A 140 -7.33 -8.98 -1.86
C VAL A 140 -6.04 -8.63 -2.59
N SER A 141 -5.84 -7.33 -2.82
CA SER A 141 -4.61 -6.77 -3.35
C SER A 141 -3.73 -6.30 -2.19
N TYR A 142 -2.50 -6.80 -2.11
CA TYR A 142 -1.59 -6.48 -1.02
C TYR A 142 -0.71 -5.27 -1.37
N CYS A 143 -0.64 -4.33 -0.46
CA CYS A 143 0.06 -3.05 -0.61
C CYS A 143 0.94 -2.84 0.62
N MET A 144 2.14 -2.32 0.42
CA MET A 144 3.09 -2.03 1.48
C MET A 144 3.59 -0.59 1.39
N SER A 145 3.81 0.04 2.53
CA SER A 145 4.61 1.25 2.66
C SER A 145 5.63 1.05 3.78
N THR A 146 6.89 1.43 3.55
CA THR A 146 7.96 1.29 4.55
C THR A 146 8.98 2.41 4.45
N TYR A 147 9.59 2.74 5.58
CA TYR A 147 10.81 3.54 5.65
C TYR A 147 12.00 2.60 5.94
N VAL A 148 13.08 2.74 5.19
CA VAL A 148 14.34 2.05 5.44
C VAL A 148 15.38 3.07 5.88
N GLU A 149 15.81 2.90 7.12
CA GLU A 149 16.85 3.68 7.78
C GLU A 149 18.21 3.54 7.06
N SER A 150 19.11 4.49 7.31
CA SER A 150 20.41 4.53 6.64
C SER A 150 21.38 3.44 7.06
N ASP A 151 21.18 2.81 8.22
CA ASP A 151 22.03 1.77 8.78
C ASP A 151 21.63 0.34 8.36
N PHE A 152 20.57 0.21 7.56
CA PHE A 152 20.06 -1.06 7.05
C PHE A 152 19.67 -2.09 8.11
N THR A 153 19.47 -1.68 9.37
CA THR A 153 19.23 -2.58 10.51
C THR A 153 18.07 -3.55 10.27
N ASN A 154 17.10 -3.16 9.42
CA ASN A 154 15.88 -3.92 9.15
C ASN A 154 15.83 -4.59 7.76
N MET A 155 16.94 -4.64 7.00
CA MET A 155 16.92 -5.23 5.65
C MET A 155 16.59 -6.72 5.65
N GLU A 156 17.10 -7.49 6.61
CA GLU A 156 16.78 -8.92 6.72
C GLU A 156 15.29 -9.14 7.04
N ASN A 157 14.74 -8.36 7.97
CA ASN A 157 13.32 -8.41 8.32
C ASN A 157 12.43 -8.06 7.12
N LEU A 158 12.85 -7.08 6.33
CA LEU A 158 12.15 -6.64 5.13
C LEU A 158 12.20 -7.72 4.02
N GLU A 159 13.34 -8.38 3.83
CA GLU A 159 13.45 -9.52 2.90
C GLU A 159 12.63 -10.73 3.35
N ASN A 160 12.64 -11.04 4.65
CA ASN A 160 11.81 -12.09 5.24
C ASN A 160 10.30 -11.77 5.06
N PHE A 161 9.92 -10.50 5.20
CA PHE A 161 8.57 -10.04 4.90
C PHE A 161 8.21 -10.26 3.43
N PHE A 162 9.05 -9.83 2.49
CA PHE A 162 8.77 -10.04 1.06
C PHE A 162 8.68 -11.52 0.73
N SER A 163 9.60 -12.33 1.25
CA SER A 163 9.67 -13.78 1.04
C SER A 163 8.41 -14.50 1.53
N SER A 164 7.89 -14.13 2.70
CA SER A 164 6.67 -14.71 3.28
C SER A 164 5.37 -14.13 2.72
N SER A 165 5.40 -12.92 2.16
CA SER A 165 4.21 -12.24 1.63
C SER A 165 3.75 -12.80 0.27
N PRO A 166 2.45 -12.66 -0.06
CA PRO A 166 1.99 -12.76 -1.44
C PRO A 166 2.69 -11.70 -2.31
N VAL A 167 2.71 -11.93 -3.63
CA VAL A 167 3.22 -10.91 -4.56
C VAL A 167 2.40 -9.63 -4.40
N LEU A 168 3.09 -8.54 -4.08
CA LEU A 168 2.45 -7.27 -3.75
C LEU A 168 1.96 -6.58 -5.02
N LYS A 169 0.82 -5.91 -4.90
CA LYS A 169 0.30 -5.03 -5.95
C LYS A 169 1.07 -3.71 -6.00
N SER A 170 1.42 -3.16 -4.84
CA SER A 170 2.18 -1.93 -4.77
C SER A 170 3.11 -1.87 -3.56
N VAL A 171 4.31 -1.36 -3.76
CA VAL A 171 5.26 -1.08 -2.68
C VAL A 171 5.65 0.39 -2.71
N GLN A 172 5.56 1.06 -1.56
CA GLN A 172 6.12 2.39 -1.34
C GLN A 172 7.32 2.28 -0.43
N LEU A 173 8.49 2.70 -0.92
CA LEU A 173 9.75 2.63 -0.23
C LEU A 173 10.33 4.03 -0.03
N PHE A 174 10.44 4.45 1.21
CA PHE A 174 11.09 5.69 1.59
C PHE A 174 12.47 5.37 2.14
N THR A 175 13.51 6.02 1.63
CA THR A 175 14.88 5.82 2.12
C THR A 175 15.70 7.10 2.05
N SER A 176 16.57 7.26 3.03
CA SER A 176 17.61 8.29 3.04
C SER A 176 18.87 7.87 2.26
N ASN A 177 19.04 6.59 1.94
CA ASN A 177 20.25 6.02 1.35
C ASN A 177 20.06 5.61 -0.13
N SER A 178 21.11 5.79 -0.93
CA SER A 178 21.18 5.38 -2.35
C SER A 178 21.51 3.90 -2.53
N GLU A 179 22.14 3.24 -1.55
CA GLU A 179 22.77 1.92 -1.74
C GLU A 179 21.86 0.73 -1.36
N ILE A 180 20.55 0.93 -1.20
CA ILE A 180 19.64 -0.19 -0.95
C ILE A 180 19.58 -1.10 -2.18
N SER A 181 20.07 -2.32 -2.00
CA SER A 181 19.84 -3.44 -2.90
C SER A 181 19.08 -4.53 -2.16
N PHE A 182 18.01 -5.02 -2.79
CA PHE A 182 17.35 -6.25 -2.38
C PHE A 182 18.04 -7.44 -3.05
N ASN A 183 17.78 -8.64 -2.57
CA ASN A 183 18.13 -9.86 -3.28
C ASN A 183 17.50 -9.82 -4.68
N PRO A 184 18.23 -10.10 -5.77
CA PRO A 184 17.69 -10.12 -7.14
C PRO A 184 16.41 -10.96 -7.34
N GLU A 185 16.22 -11.99 -6.51
CA GLU A 185 15.05 -12.88 -6.53
C GLU A 185 13.92 -12.40 -5.61
N SER A 186 14.12 -11.31 -4.87
CA SER A 186 13.16 -10.77 -3.92
C SER A 186 11.81 -10.48 -4.57
N LYS A 187 10.74 -10.84 -3.86
CA LYS A 187 9.36 -10.53 -4.27
C LYS A 187 9.09 -9.02 -4.33
N PHE A 188 9.95 -8.18 -3.77
CA PHE A 188 9.95 -6.73 -3.99
C PHE A 188 9.91 -6.40 -5.49
N TYR A 189 10.81 -6.99 -6.27
CA TYR A 189 10.93 -6.74 -7.70
C TYR A 189 9.77 -7.29 -8.52
N GLN A 190 8.99 -8.21 -7.95
CA GLN A 190 7.83 -8.82 -8.59
C GLN A 190 6.55 -7.99 -8.40
N ALA A 191 6.60 -6.94 -7.59
CA ALA A 191 5.44 -6.10 -7.33
C ALA A 191 4.90 -5.48 -8.63
N GLU A 192 3.57 -5.34 -8.77
CA GLU A 192 3.00 -4.73 -9.98
C GLU A 192 3.40 -3.25 -10.13
N SER A 193 3.51 -2.54 -9.00
CA SER A 193 3.90 -1.14 -8.95
C SER A 193 4.88 -0.88 -7.82
N ILE A 194 5.85 -0.01 -8.05
CA ILE A 194 6.73 0.50 -6.99
C ILE A 194 6.77 2.02 -7.01
N GLU A 195 6.85 2.61 -5.83
CA GLU A 195 7.14 4.02 -5.62
C GLU A 195 8.33 4.13 -4.68
N THR A 196 9.38 4.82 -5.10
CA THR A 196 10.55 5.05 -4.27
C THR A 196 10.78 6.53 -4.04
N ARG A 197 11.14 6.89 -2.80
CA ARG A 197 11.51 8.25 -2.42
C ARG A 197 12.89 8.23 -1.79
N GLN A 198 13.85 8.87 -2.48
CA GLN A 198 15.27 8.80 -2.15
C GLN A 198 15.90 10.20 -2.00
N VAL A 199 16.90 10.34 -1.15
CA VAL A 199 17.70 11.58 -1.04
C VAL A 199 18.71 11.66 -2.18
N THR A 200 19.52 10.63 -2.38
CA THR A 200 20.39 10.46 -3.53
C THR A 200 19.94 9.22 -4.29
N ASN A 201 19.80 9.29 -5.60
CA ASN A 201 19.38 8.16 -6.41
C ASN A 201 20.51 7.70 -7.32
N THR A 202 20.99 6.48 -7.08
CA THR A 202 21.72 5.65 -8.03
C THR A 202 20.69 4.81 -8.79
N PHE A 203 20.25 5.35 -9.92
CA PHE A 203 19.20 4.79 -10.78
C PHE A 203 19.33 3.30 -11.20
N PRO A 204 20.49 2.62 -11.14
CA PRO A 204 20.56 1.21 -11.51
C PRO A 204 19.94 0.23 -10.50
N ASP A 205 20.15 0.39 -9.19
CA ASP A 205 20.08 -0.79 -8.29
C ASP A 205 18.66 -1.20 -7.87
N ILE A 206 17.77 -0.23 -7.66
CA ILE A 206 16.38 -0.53 -7.24
C ILE A 206 15.51 -0.95 -8.42
N LEU A 207 15.86 -0.57 -9.65
CA LEU A 207 15.07 -0.93 -10.83
C LEU A 207 15.67 -2.08 -11.62
N SER A 208 16.95 -2.42 -11.45
CA SER A 208 17.69 -3.42 -12.24
C SER A 208 16.96 -4.76 -12.37
N HIS A 209 16.35 -5.23 -11.29
CA HIS A 209 15.63 -6.51 -11.26
C HIS A 209 14.11 -6.36 -11.37
N PHE A 210 13.59 -5.14 -11.48
CA PHE A 210 12.15 -4.89 -11.43
C PHE A 210 11.41 -5.51 -12.60
N GLN A 211 10.36 -6.27 -12.28
CA GLN A 211 9.53 -7.04 -13.21
C GLN A 211 8.09 -6.55 -13.28
N GLY A 212 7.77 -5.46 -12.58
CA GLY A 212 6.42 -4.89 -12.56
C GLY A 212 6.10 -4.01 -13.77
N LYS A 213 4.95 -3.34 -13.68
CA LYS A 213 4.38 -2.53 -14.77
C LYS A 213 4.57 -1.04 -14.56
N HIS A 214 4.61 -0.57 -13.31
CA HIS A 214 4.63 0.86 -13.00
C HIS A 214 5.74 1.17 -12.00
N ALA A 215 6.55 2.18 -12.31
CA ALA A 215 7.58 2.68 -11.41
C ALA A 215 7.44 4.19 -11.25
N PHE A 216 7.40 4.63 -9.99
CA PHE A 216 7.36 6.04 -9.60
C PHE A 216 8.58 6.32 -8.75
N MET A 217 9.34 7.36 -9.07
CA MET A 217 10.53 7.69 -8.32
C MET A 217 10.59 9.17 -8.04
N ILE A 218 10.92 9.49 -6.79
CA ILE A 218 11.10 10.84 -6.30
C ILE A 218 12.49 10.91 -5.70
N CYS A 219 13.37 11.72 -6.27
CA CYS A 219 14.73 11.87 -5.77
C CYS A 219 15.12 13.33 -5.57
N LYS A 220 15.86 13.64 -4.50
CA LYS A 220 16.43 14.99 -4.32
C LYS A 220 17.57 15.24 -5.32
N LYS A 221 18.51 14.30 -5.44
CA LYS A 221 19.58 14.26 -6.45
C LYS A 221 19.45 13.01 -7.32
N CYS A 222 19.71 13.15 -8.61
CA CYS A 222 19.57 12.11 -9.63
C CYS A 222 20.82 12.04 -10.50
N GLU A 223 21.40 10.87 -10.63
CA GLU A 223 22.44 10.63 -11.63
C GLU A 223 21.82 10.58 -13.04
N ILE A 224 21.78 11.73 -13.69
CA ILE A 224 21.17 11.90 -15.02
C ILE A 224 21.74 10.94 -16.07
N PRO A 225 23.07 10.70 -16.17
CA PRO A 225 23.60 9.73 -17.14
C PRO A 225 23.03 8.32 -16.96
N ALA A 226 22.92 7.85 -15.71
CA ALA A 226 22.34 6.55 -15.39
C ALA A 226 20.85 6.48 -15.78
N LEU A 227 20.08 7.54 -15.49
CA LEU A 227 18.68 7.66 -15.92
C LEU A 227 18.55 7.64 -17.46
N ILE A 228 19.41 8.37 -18.18
CA ILE A 228 19.41 8.36 -19.66
C ILE A 228 19.69 6.95 -20.18
N GLY A 229 20.70 6.27 -19.62
CA GLY A 229 21.04 4.89 -19.97
C GLY A 229 19.87 3.94 -19.72
N PHE A 230 19.22 4.05 -18.57
CA PHE A 230 18.02 3.29 -18.22
C PHE A 230 16.90 3.51 -19.25
N VAL A 231 16.54 4.76 -19.52
CA VAL A 231 15.43 5.11 -20.43
C VAL A 231 15.72 4.64 -21.86
N LYS A 232 16.99 4.72 -22.31
CA LYS A 232 17.38 4.20 -23.63
C LYS A 232 17.16 2.69 -23.72
N ARG A 233 17.64 1.91 -22.75
CA ARG A 233 17.45 0.44 -22.71
C ARG A 233 15.99 0.03 -22.59
N TRP A 234 15.19 0.78 -21.82
CA TRP A 234 13.76 0.55 -21.72
C TRP A 234 13.03 0.85 -23.04
N LYS A 235 13.31 2.00 -23.66
CA LYS A 235 12.69 2.38 -24.94
C LYS A 235 13.12 1.50 -26.12
N SER A 236 14.33 0.95 -26.09
CA SER A 236 14.79 -0.01 -27.10
C SER A 236 14.21 -1.43 -26.90
N GLY A 237 13.59 -1.70 -25.74
CA GLY A 237 13.10 -3.03 -25.37
C GLY A 237 14.20 -3.99 -24.92
N GLU A 238 15.44 -3.50 -24.75
CA GLU A 238 16.59 -4.29 -24.29
C GLU A 238 16.45 -4.71 -22.82
N ALA A 239 15.77 -3.90 -22.00
CA ALA A 239 15.53 -4.18 -20.58
C ALA A 239 14.13 -3.73 -20.13
N PHE A 240 13.68 -4.26 -18.99
CA PHE A 240 12.43 -3.84 -18.32
C PHE A 240 11.16 -4.01 -19.18
N GLY A 241 11.07 -5.08 -19.98
CA GLY A 241 9.99 -5.25 -20.97
C GLY A 241 8.56 -5.27 -20.42
N LYS A 242 8.38 -5.53 -19.11
CA LYS A 242 7.06 -5.44 -18.45
C LYS A 242 6.69 -4.02 -18.00
N LEU A 243 7.66 -3.12 -17.89
CA LEU A 243 7.47 -1.74 -17.45
C LEU A 243 6.70 -0.95 -18.52
N LYS A 244 5.51 -0.48 -18.15
CA LYS A 244 4.61 0.29 -19.02
C LYS A 244 4.61 1.78 -18.70
N TYR A 245 4.90 2.14 -17.46
CA TYR A 245 4.89 3.52 -17.02
C TYR A 245 6.03 3.80 -16.07
N LEU A 246 6.77 4.88 -16.36
CA LEU A 246 7.83 5.41 -15.50
C LEU A 246 7.55 6.89 -15.26
N LYS A 247 7.52 7.30 -14.00
CA LYS A 247 7.53 8.71 -13.60
C LYS A 247 8.71 8.99 -12.70
N VAL A 248 9.51 9.98 -13.07
CA VAL A 248 10.67 10.43 -12.30
C VAL A 248 10.46 11.89 -11.93
N THR A 249 10.49 12.19 -10.64
CA THR A 249 10.43 13.54 -10.09
C THR A 249 11.76 13.86 -9.43
N VAL A 250 12.44 14.91 -9.88
CA VAL A 250 13.72 15.35 -9.30
C VAL A 250 13.56 16.73 -8.66
N ILE A 251 13.91 16.85 -7.39
CA ILE A 251 13.58 18.06 -6.59
C ILE A 251 14.65 19.16 -6.72
N PHE A 252 15.94 18.82 -6.70
CA PHE A 252 17.02 19.82 -6.63
C PHE A 252 17.98 19.84 -7.83
N HIS A 253 17.57 19.32 -8.99
CA HIS A 253 18.42 19.37 -10.18
C HIS A 253 18.12 20.57 -11.08
N ASN A 254 19.19 21.23 -11.52
CA ASN A 254 19.13 22.20 -12.59
C ASN A 254 19.11 21.44 -13.94
N PHE A 255 17.98 21.45 -14.63
CA PHE A 255 17.76 20.68 -15.86
C PHE A 255 18.26 21.36 -17.15
N ASN A 256 18.91 22.52 -17.03
CA ASN A 256 19.38 23.28 -18.20
C ASN A 256 20.29 22.40 -19.09
N GLY A 257 19.84 22.15 -20.33
CA GLY A 257 20.57 21.41 -21.37
C GLY A 257 20.27 19.90 -21.49
N ILE A 258 19.65 19.27 -20.49
CA ILE A 258 19.54 17.79 -20.40
C ILE A 258 18.27 17.25 -21.07
N ILE A 259 17.18 18.03 -21.08
CA ILE A 259 15.89 17.61 -21.64
C ILE A 259 16.01 17.24 -23.14
N HIS A 260 16.90 17.92 -23.88
CA HIS A 260 17.14 17.66 -25.30
C HIS A 260 17.64 16.24 -25.59
N ASN A 261 18.44 15.65 -24.70
CA ASN A 261 18.98 14.30 -24.88
C ASN A 261 18.01 13.19 -24.46
N ILE A 262 17.03 13.48 -23.60
CA ILE A 262 16.09 12.48 -23.06
C ILE A 262 14.92 12.24 -24.02
N ILE A 263 14.42 13.30 -24.66
CA ILE A 263 13.18 13.22 -25.46
C ILE A 263 13.46 13.03 -26.96
N GLY A 264 14.72 13.15 -27.40
CA GLY A 264 15.07 13.09 -28.83
C GLY A 264 14.53 14.28 -29.64
N VAL A 265 14.07 15.33 -28.97
CA VAL A 265 13.60 16.57 -29.62
C VAL A 265 14.82 17.42 -29.95
N LYS A 266 15.18 17.45 -31.23
CA LYS A 266 16.18 18.37 -31.78
C LYS A 266 15.67 19.81 -31.59
N TYR A 267 16.49 20.67 -31.00
CA TYR A 267 16.26 22.10 -30.96
C TYR A 267 16.11 22.64 -32.41
N ILE A 268 14.90 23.07 -32.78
CA ILE A 268 14.72 23.94 -33.94
C ILE A 268 15.11 25.33 -33.44
N ASP A 269 16.30 25.77 -33.82
CA ASP A 269 16.74 27.12 -33.55
C ASP A 269 15.73 28.10 -34.16
N ALA A 270 15.14 28.96 -33.32
CA ALA A 270 14.22 30.00 -33.75
C ALA A 270 14.85 30.96 -34.79
N LYS A 271 16.18 30.93 -34.95
CA LYS A 271 16.93 31.69 -35.96
C LYS A 271 17.23 30.93 -37.25
N LYS A 272 16.93 29.63 -37.36
CA LYS A 272 17.08 28.90 -38.63
C LYS A 272 15.81 29.03 -39.45
N GLN A 273 15.86 29.87 -40.48
CA GLN A 273 14.84 29.85 -41.52
C GLN A 273 14.83 28.46 -42.19
N PRO A 274 13.65 27.88 -42.46
CA PRO A 274 13.55 26.65 -43.23
C PRO A 274 14.11 26.90 -44.64
N LEU A 275 14.95 25.97 -45.10
CA LEU A 275 15.41 25.93 -46.49
C LEU A 275 14.17 25.88 -47.39
N ARG A 276 13.98 26.94 -48.18
CA ARG A 276 13.01 26.97 -49.26
C ARG A 276 13.51 26.03 -50.36
N ASN A 277 12.76 24.96 -50.61
CA ASN A 277 12.69 24.31 -51.92
C ASN A 277 11.36 24.70 -52.56
#